data_AF-A0AAD5KAX5-F1
#
_entry.id   AF-A0AAD5KAX5-F1
#
_cell.length_a   1.000
_cell.length_b   1.000
_cell.length_c   1.000
_cell.angle_alpha   90.00
_cell.angle_beta   90.00
_cell.angle_gamma   90.00
#
_symmetry.space_group_name_H-M   'P 1'
#
loop_
_entity.id
_entity.type
_entity.pdbx_description
1 polymer ?
#
loop_
_entity_poly.entity_id
_entity_poly.type
_entity_poly.pdbx_seq_one_letter_code
_entity_poly.pdbx_strand_id
1 'polypeptide(L)'
;MTNALEVLGPTVVYKHRLFILCPPFAFLSFSPLFLFSIFKMALYKTYGILTTIQSASAVAFSSFAVIHGTQIALANVGGPDMTNRWLLLGRPFYQDEHTEGLIVTGAVTVHVVSGLAKAVIREYWNGQRKKHVKNNKDEGDDDTTVSVNNNANNGLLTYHNATGYFLIPLVWIHYRLVRELPVKVFGDSAMLDVGIVAWGLQNWPIFSYTVHGALVGATAYHIISGGATAYRRTFTKKRKGNSSSSTKSNNVTTTKKYSNKKTIVVATTSIVLISGLIIIGRCTKKIPLRNEYASIYSLIFSSK
;
A
#
# COMPACT_ATOMS: atom_id res chain seq x y z
N MET A 1 99.36 -5.06 0.82
CA MET A 1 98.39 -5.95 0.16
C MET A 1 97.03 -5.25 0.18
N THR A 2 96.49 -4.95 -1.01
CA THR A 2 95.05 -4.76 -1.36
C THR A 2 94.14 -3.96 -0.41
N ASN A 3 93.70 -2.73 -0.71
CA ASN A 3 92.73 -2.25 -1.74
C ASN A 3 91.34 -1.92 -1.15
N ALA A 4 90.73 -0.87 -1.72
CA ALA A 4 89.30 -0.47 -1.75
C ALA A 4 88.76 0.28 -0.51
N LEU A 5 88.43 1.59 -0.61
CA LEU A 5 87.17 2.21 -1.13
C LEU A 5 85.99 1.95 -0.15
N GLU A 6 85.14 2.88 0.31
CA GLU A 6 84.75 4.22 -0.13
C GLU A 6 83.70 4.82 0.87
N VAL A 7 83.47 6.13 0.77
CA VAL A 7 82.22 6.91 1.07
C VAL A 7 81.75 7.20 2.52
N LEU A 8 82.13 8.40 2.96
CA LEU A 8 81.40 9.54 3.58
C LEU A 8 79.91 9.43 4.03
N GLY A 9 79.61 9.99 5.21
CA GLY A 9 78.29 10.61 5.51
C GLY A 9 77.98 10.86 6.99
N PRO A 10 77.56 12.08 7.42
CA PRO A 10 77.52 12.50 8.83
C PRO A 10 76.19 12.22 9.55
N THR A 11 76.28 12.03 10.87
CA THR A 11 75.17 11.87 11.83
C THR A 11 74.46 13.19 12.13
N VAL A 12 73.15 13.26 11.87
CA VAL A 12 72.27 14.38 12.24
C VAL A 12 71.61 14.11 13.60
N VAL A 13 71.69 15.11 14.47
CA VAL A 13 71.18 15.15 15.85
C VAL A 13 69.66 15.38 15.87
N TYR A 14 68.91 14.50 16.55
CA TYR A 14 67.48 14.65 16.82
C TYR A 14 67.25 15.61 18.00
N LYS A 15 66.48 16.69 17.79
CA LYS A 15 65.96 17.57 18.85
C LYS A 15 64.43 17.50 18.84
N HIS A 16 63.86 16.68 19.71
CA HIS A 16 62.41 16.60 19.92
C HIS A 16 61.89 17.90 20.55
N ARG A 17 61.13 18.68 19.77
CA ARG A 17 60.20 19.70 20.29
C ARG A 17 58.79 19.13 20.22
N LEU A 18 58.22 18.83 21.39
CA LEU A 18 56.83 18.45 21.56
C LEU A 18 55.96 19.70 21.42
N PHE A 19 55.42 19.93 20.21
CA PHE A 19 54.37 20.91 19.97
C PHE A 19 53.01 20.24 20.20
N ILE A 20 52.36 20.55 21.33
CA ILE A 20 50.94 20.27 21.54
C ILE A 20 50.16 21.32 20.75
N LEU A 21 49.87 21.02 19.48
CA LEU A 21 48.97 21.78 18.64
C LEU A 21 47.54 21.30 18.91
N CYS A 22 46.80 22.07 19.70
CA CYS A 22 45.35 21.97 19.76
C CYS A 22 44.81 22.38 18.38
N PRO A 23 44.07 21.52 17.64
CA PRO A 23 43.50 21.95 16.38
C PRO A 23 42.41 22.99 16.69
N PRO A 24 42.38 24.13 15.99
CA PRO A 24 41.26 25.04 16.11
C PRO A 24 40.00 24.27 15.70
N PHE A 25 38.93 24.41 16.47
CA PHE A 25 37.60 23.94 16.12
C PHE A 25 37.20 24.56 14.77
N ALA A 26 37.52 23.85 13.69
CA ALA A 26 37.05 24.18 12.36
C ALA A 26 35.55 23.92 12.37
N PHE A 27 34.78 25.00 12.51
CA PHE A 27 33.37 24.99 12.15
C PHE A 27 33.29 24.54 10.69
N LEU A 28 33.01 23.26 10.47
CA LEU A 28 32.70 22.68 9.17
C LEU A 28 31.40 23.34 8.71
N SER A 29 31.51 24.51 8.07
CA SER A 29 30.42 25.14 7.34
C SER A 29 30.11 24.23 6.14
N PHE A 30 29.23 23.25 6.34
CA PHE A 30 28.76 22.43 5.24
C PHE A 30 28.10 23.33 4.20
N SER A 31 28.61 23.29 2.97
CA SER A 31 28.03 24.07 1.89
C SER A 31 26.55 23.68 1.71
N PRO A 32 25.67 24.63 1.38
CA PRO A 32 24.24 24.34 1.18
C PRO A 32 23.99 23.27 0.11
N LEU A 33 24.92 23.09 -0.84
CA LEU A 33 24.91 22.02 -1.84
C LEU A 33 25.12 20.62 -1.22
N PHE A 34 25.95 20.51 -0.19
CA PHE A 34 26.20 19.24 0.51
C PHE A 34 24.97 18.79 1.31
N LEU A 35 24.33 19.73 2.02
CA LEU A 35 23.08 19.46 2.75
C LEU A 35 21.95 19.02 1.80
N PHE A 36 21.84 19.63 0.63
CA PHE A 36 20.87 19.25 -0.40
C PHE A 36 21.10 17.83 -0.95
N SER A 37 22.37 17.44 -1.11
CA SER A 37 22.75 16.09 -1.55
C SER A 37 22.39 15.02 -0.52
N ILE A 38 22.71 15.27 0.77
CA ILE A 38 22.33 14.38 1.88
C ILE A 38 20.81 14.21 1.94
N PHE A 39 20.07 15.33 1.85
CA PHE A 39 18.61 15.31 1.90
C PHE A 39 18.00 14.49 0.76
N LYS A 40 18.49 14.65 -0.48
CA LYS A 40 18.05 13.83 -1.62
C LYS A 40 18.32 12.35 -1.37
N MET A 41 19.52 11.99 -0.93
CA MET A 41 19.88 10.60 -0.66
C MET A 41 19.00 10.00 0.44
N ALA A 42 18.71 10.75 1.51
CA ALA A 42 17.79 10.35 2.56
C ALA A 42 16.38 10.09 2.00
N LEU A 43 15.83 11.02 1.19
CA LEU A 43 14.52 10.84 0.56
C LEU A 43 14.44 9.59 -0.33
N TYR A 44 15.48 9.31 -1.13
CA TYR A 44 15.50 8.10 -1.97
C TYR A 44 15.49 6.81 -1.13
N LYS A 45 16.28 6.77 -0.05
CA LYS A 45 16.30 5.64 0.88
C LYS A 45 14.93 5.46 1.55
N THR A 46 14.36 6.55 2.07
CA THR A 46 13.02 6.56 2.68
C THR A 46 11.96 6.06 1.70
N TYR A 47 11.94 6.55 0.46
CA TYR A 47 10.98 6.10 -0.56
C TYR A 47 11.12 4.59 -0.86
N GLY A 48 12.35 4.07 -0.88
CA GLY A 48 12.63 2.65 -1.02
C GLY A 48 12.05 1.82 0.14
N ILE A 49 12.32 2.24 1.38
CA ILE A 49 11.80 1.60 2.60
C ILE A 49 10.28 1.60 2.61
N LEU A 50 9.65 2.77 2.39
CA LEU A 50 8.19 2.89 2.29
C LEU A 50 7.62 1.98 1.19
N THR A 51 8.34 1.78 0.09
CA THR A 51 7.88 0.88 -0.98
C THR A 51 7.85 -0.58 -0.53
N THR A 52 8.87 -1.02 0.21
CA THR A 52 8.92 -2.37 0.76
C THR A 52 7.84 -2.58 1.82
N ILE A 53 7.70 -1.64 2.76
CA ILE A 53 6.70 -1.68 3.82
C ILE A 53 5.29 -1.72 3.21
N GLN A 54 4.99 -0.80 2.27
CA GLN A 54 3.70 -0.76 1.59
C GLN A 54 3.37 -2.06 0.85
N SER A 55 4.35 -2.70 0.20
CA SER A 55 4.12 -3.96 -0.52
C SER A 55 3.95 -5.15 0.41
N ALA A 56 4.73 -5.21 1.50
CA ALA A 56 4.61 -6.29 2.48
C ALA A 56 3.26 -6.22 3.20
N SER A 57 2.84 -5.02 3.63
CA SER A 57 1.54 -4.83 4.25
C SER A 57 0.38 -5.09 3.27
N ALA A 58 0.54 -4.79 1.97
CA ALA A 58 -0.45 -5.15 0.95
C ALA A 58 -0.67 -6.67 0.85
N VAL A 59 0.41 -7.46 0.88
CA VAL A 59 0.32 -8.93 0.85
C VAL A 59 -0.38 -9.44 2.11
N ALA A 60 0.01 -8.95 3.29
CA ALA A 60 -0.62 -9.32 4.55
C ALA A 60 -2.12 -8.97 4.58
N PHE A 61 -2.50 -7.77 4.17
CA PHE A 61 -3.91 -7.39 4.13
C PHE A 61 -4.70 -8.17 3.06
N SER A 62 -4.05 -8.56 1.95
CA SER A 62 -4.70 -9.36 0.91
C SER A 62 -5.10 -10.76 1.39
N SER A 63 -4.33 -11.39 2.30
CA SER A 63 -4.72 -12.69 2.86
C SER A 63 -5.98 -12.58 3.72
N PHE A 64 -6.08 -11.54 4.55
CA PHE A 64 -7.31 -11.21 5.27
C PHE A 64 -8.47 -10.98 4.30
N ALA A 65 -8.28 -10.15 3.26
CA ALA A 65 -9.32 -9.85 2.29
C ALA A 65 -9.84 -11.10 1.56
N VAL A 66 -8.98 -12.09 1.29
CA VAL A 66 -9.39 -13.39 0.73
C VAL A 66 -10.25 -14.15 1.73
N ILE A 67 -9.79 -14.34 2.97
CA ILE A 67 -10.52 -15.09 4.01
C ILE A 67 -11.89 -14.44 4.27
N HIS A 68 -11.91 -13.12 4.42
CA HIS A 68 -13.13 -12.33 4.62
C HIS A 68 -14.06 -12.40 3.41
N GLY A 69 -13.53 -12.25 2.20
CA GLY A 69 -14.30 -12.38 0.96
C GLY A 69 -14.93 -13.77 0.80
N THR A 70 -14.24 -14.85 1.21
CA THR A 70 -14.79 -16.21 1.18
C THR A 70 -16.08 -16.33 2.00
N GLN A 71 -16.22 -15.62 3.13
CA GLN A 71 -17.43 -15.64 3.96
C GLN A 71 -18.65 -15.18 3.14
N ILE A 72 -18.48 -14.11 2.38
CA ILE A 72 -19.51 -13.52 1.53
C ILE A 72 -19.76 -14.40 0.30
N ALA A 73 -18.71 -14.92 -0.33
CA ALA A 73 -18.82 -15.80 -1.49
C ALA A 73 -19.63 -17.07 -1.18
N LEU A 74 -19.45 -17.64 0.02
CA LEU A 74 -20.13 -18.86 0.45
C LEU A 74 -21.65 -18.70 0.65
N ALA A 75 -22.15 -17.46 0.72
CA ALA A 75 -23.59 -17.21 0.69
C ALA A 75 -24.24 -17.78 -0.59
N ASN A 76 -23.52 -17.83 -1.71
CA ASN A 76 -23.99 -18.42 -2.96
C ASN A 76 -24.26 -19.93 -2.88
N VAL A 77 -23.68 -20.62 -1.90
CA VAL A 77 -23.79 -22.08 -1.77
C VAL A 77 -24.76 -22.45 -0.65
N GLY A 78 -24.60 -21.88 0.54
CA GLY A 78 -25.37 -22.25 1.72
C GLY A 78 -26.09 -21.09 2.40
N GLY A 79 -26.26 -19.97 1.69
CA GLY A 79 -26.95 -18.80 2.20
C GLY A 79 -26.27 -18.16 3.43
N PRO A 80 -27.03 -17.35 4.19
CA PRO A 80 -26.52 -16.66 5.37
C PRO A 80 -25.95 -17.60 6.44
N ASP A 81 -26.49 -18.81 6.56
CA ASP A 81 -26.01 -19.80 7.54
C ASP A 81 -24.58 -20.24 7.26
N MET A 82 -24.22 -20.45 5.98
CA MET A 82 -22.85 -20.79 5.60
C MET A 82 -21.90 -19.60 5.82
N THR A 83 -22.35 -18.38 5.52
CA THR A 83 -21.58 -17.16 5.83
C THR A 83 -21.29 -17.06 7.32
N ASN A 84 -22.28 -17.28 8.18
CA ASN A 84 -22.09 -17.28 9.63
C ASN A 84 -21.13 -18.36 10.10
N ARG A 85 -21.24 -19.60 9.58
CA ARG A 85 -20.29 -20.68 9.92
C ARG A 85 -18.85 -20.30 9.54
N TRP A 86 -18.65 -19.73 8.35
CA TRP A 86 -17.31 -19.32 7.92
C TRP A 86 -16.80 -18.09 8.67
N LEU A 87 -17.69 -17.20 9.11
CA LEU A 87 -17.35 -16.08 10.00
C LEU A 87 -16.85 -16.60 11.35
N LEU A 88 -17.52 -17.60 11.94
CA LEU A 88 -17.07 -18.24 13.18
C LEU A 88 -15.73 -18.95 13.02
N LEU A 89 -15.52 -19.66 11.90
CA LEU A 89 -14.24 -20.31 11.58
C LEU A 89 -13.11 -19.30 11.36
N GLY A 90 -13.42 -18.13 10.80
CA GLY A 90 -12.46 -17.05 10.57
C GLY A 90 -12.04 -16.33 11.85
N ARG A 91 -12.88 -16.36 12.90
CA ARG A 91 -12.69 -15.60 14.14
C ARG A 91 -11.30 -15.79 14.77
N PRO A 92 -10.79 -17.02 14.97
CA PRO A 92 -9.47 -17.22 15.57
C PRO A 92 -8.31 -16.72 14.72
N PHE A 93 -8.48 -16.58 13.41
CA PHE A 93 -7.39 -16.22 12.49
C PHE A 93 -7.13 -14.72 12.40
N TYR A 94 -8.16 -13.89 12.67
CA TYR A 94 -8.02 -12.44 12.49
C TYR A 94 -8.80 -11.59 13.50
N GLN A 95 -9.54 -12.19 14.45
CA GLN A 95 -10.23 -11.46 15.54
C GLN A 95 -9.65 -11.76 16.93
N ASP A 96 -8.46 -12.38 17.00
CA ASP A 96 -7.74 -12.55 18.26
C ASP A 96 -7.03 -11.25 18.67
N GLU A 97 -6.87 -11.02 19.99
CA GLU A 97 -6.42 -9.77 20.60
C GLU A 97 -5.14 -9.21 19.96
N HIS A 98 -4.21 -10.08 19.58
CA HIS A 98 -2.95 -9.68 18.98
C HIS A 98 -2.94 -9.73 17.45
N THR A 99 -3.69 -10.65 16.85
CA THR A 99 -3.67 -10.85 15.39
C THR A 99 -4.49 -9.82 14.63
N GLU A 100 -5.62 -9.37 15.18
CA GLU A 100 -6.48 -8.39 14.54
C GLU A 100 -5.81 -7.02 14.41
N GLY A 101 -5.17 -6.60 15.51
CA GLY A 101 -4.38 -5.36 15.58
C GLY A 101 -3.26 -5.35 14.54
N LEU A 102 -2.65 -6.50 14.30
CA LEU A 102 -1.49 -6.61 13.42
C LEU A 102 -1.87 -6.81 11.95
N ILE A 103 -2.69 -7.82 11.66
CA ILE A 103 -2.96 -8.32 10.30
C ILE A 103 -4.04 -7.51 9.60
N VAL A 104 -5.06 -7.06 10.33
CA VAL A 104 -6.19 -6.35 9.73
C VAL A 104 -5.96 -4.85 9.80
N THR A 105 -5.99 -4.28 11.01
CA THR A 105 -5.90 -2.84 11.22
C THR A 105 -4.49 -2.32 11.02
N GLY A 106 -3.47 -3.03 11.51
CA GLY A 106 -2.07 -2.69 11.33
C GLY A 106 -1.64 -2.72 9.87
N ALA A 107 -1.88 -3.82 9.16
CA ALA A 107 -1.49 -3.95 7.76
C ALA A 107 -2.17 -2.90 6.87
N VAL A 108 -3.49 -2.68 7.00
CA VAL A 108 -4.19 -1.67 6.19
C VAL A 108 -3.71 -0.26 6.52
N THR A 109 -3.51 0.07 7.80
CA THR A 109 -3.01 1.38 8.22
C THR A 109 -1.62 1.65 7.67
N VAL A 110 -0.70 0.69 7.84
CA VAL A 110 0.67 0.79 7.34
C VAL A 110 0.69 0.90 5.81
N HIS A 111 -0.18 0.15 5.11
CA HIS A 111 -0.33 0.24 3.67
C HIS A 111 -0.76 1.64 3.21
N VAL A 112 -1.83 2.18 3.80
CA VAL A 112 -2.38 3.49 3.46
C VAL A 112 -1.38 4.59 3.79
N VAL A 113 -0.83 4.63 5.01
CA VAL A 113 0.13 5.66 5.44
C VAL A 113 1.38 5.65 4.58
N SER A 114 1.95 4.47 4.28
CA SER A 114 3.13 4.37 3.40
C SER A 114 2.82 4.82 1.97
N GLY A 115 1.61 4.52 1.47
CA GLY A 115 1.13 4.96 0.17
C GLY A 115 0.96 6.47 0.08
N LEU A 116 0.33 7.09 1.09
CA LEU A 116 0.16 8.54 1.19
C LEU A 116 1.49 9.27 1.28
N ALA A 117 2.39 8.81 2.15
CA ALA A 117 3.72 9.39 2.29
C ALA A 117 4.51 9.33 0.96
N LYS A 118 4.42 8.22 0.23
CA LYS A 118 5.01 8.12 -1.12
C LYS A 118 4.35 9.03 -2.13
N ALA A 119 3.04 9.25 -2.05
CA ALA A 119 2.35 10.19 -2.93
C ALA A 119 2.85 11.63 -2.70
N VAL A 120 3.02 12.04 -1.44
CA VAL A 120 3.60 13.34 -1.07
C VAL A 120 5.03 13.49 -1.60
N ILE A 121 5.88 12.48 -1.36
CA ILE A 121 7.27 12.48 -1.83
C ILE A 121 7.33 12.55 -3.38
N ARG A 122 6.46 11.82 -4.08
CA ARG A 122 6.37 11.84 -5.54
C ARG A 122 5.95 13.22 -6.06
N GLU A 123 4.97 13.84 -5.42
CA GLU A 123 4.48 15.16 -5.81
C GLU A 123 5.55 16.24 -5.58
N TYR A 124 6.27 16.15 -4.46
CA TYR A 124 7.44 16.99 -4.22
C TYR A 124 8.48 16.86 -5.35
N TRP A 125 8.87 15.65 -5.74
CA TRP A 125 9.81 15.44 -6.85
C TRP A 125 9.28 15.95 -8.20
N ASN A 126 7.98 15.78 -8.46
CA ASN A 126 7.36 16.27 -9.70
C ASN A 126 7.38 17.81 -9.75
N GLY A 127 7.09 18.48 -8.64
CA GLY A 127 7.18 19.93 -8.52
C GLY A 127 8.60 20.44 -8.78
N GLN A 128 9.62 19.79 -8.22
CA GLN A 128 11.02 20.14 -8.47
C GLN A 128 11.42 19.95 -9.93
N ARG A 129 10.98 18.86 -10.57
CA ARG A 129 11.24 18.60 -11.99
C ARG A 129 10.62 19.67 -12.89
N LYS A 130 9.37 20.07 -12.62
CA LYS A 130 8.68 21.13 -13.38
C LYS A 130 9.41 22.48 -13.26
N LYS A 131 9.88 22.84 -12.06
CA LYS A 131 10.67 24.06 -11.84
C LYS A 131 11.97 24.05 -12.64
N HIS A 132 12.70 22.93 -12.64
CA HIS A 132 13.94 22.80 -13.40
C HIS A 132 13.71 22.91 -14.91
N VAL A 133 12.66 22.27 -15.44
CA VAL A 133 12.32 22.37 -16.87
C VAL A 133 11.93 23.80 -17.23
N LYS A 134 11.19 24.49 -16.38
CA LYS A 134 10.83 25.89 -16.60
C LYS A 134 12.05 26.80 -16.62
N ASN A 135 12.92 26.70 -15.62
CA ASN A 135 14.15 27.51 -15.55
C ASN A 135 15.05 27.31 -16.78
N ASN A 136 15.22 26.07 -17.26
CA ASN A 136 16.00 25.80 -18.47
C ASN A 136 15.35 26.34 -19.76
N LYS A 137 14.02 26.43 -19.82
CA LYS A 137 13.32 27.05 -20.96
C LYS A 137 13.47 28.57 -20.96
N ASP A 138 13.54 29.18 -19.77
CA ASP A 138 13.73 30.63 -19.63
C ASP A 138 15.21 31.04 -19.90
N GLU A 139 16.17 30.12 -19.82
CA GLU A 139 17.61 30.33 -20.10
C GLU A 139 18.08 29.91 -21.51
N GLY A 140 17.27 29.16 -22.29
CA GLY A 140 17.68 28.63 -23.59
C GLY A 140 16.51 28.50 -24.57
N ASP A 141 16.61 29.22 -25.68
CA ASP A 141 15.75 29.13 -26.86
C ASP A 141 15.95 27.76 -27.54
N ASP A 142 15.06 26.79 -27.30
CA ASP A 142 14.70 25.73 -28.25
C ASP A 142 13.46 24.93 -27.78
N ASP A 143 12.51 24.77 -28.70
CA ASP A 143 11.26 24.03 -28.59
C ASP A 143 11.48 22.52 -28.66
N THR A 144 12.23 21.95 -27.71
CA THR A 144 12.21 20.49 -27.52
C THR A 144 11.02 20.10 -26.67
N THR A 145 9.87 19.94 -27.34
CA THR A 145 8.72 19.19 -26.83
C THR A 145 9.13 17.74 -26.56
N VAL A 146 9.72 17.49 -25.39
CA VAL A 146 9.90 16.13 -24.88
C VAL A 146 8.51 15.61 -24.50
N SER A 147 7.80 15.14 -25.52
CA SER A 147 6.68 14.21 -25.42
C SER A 147 7.20 12.96 -24.73
N VAL A 148 7.23 13.00 -23.38
CA VAL A 148 7.46 11.81 -22.57
C VAL A 148 6.21 10.95 -22.73
N ASN A 149 6.22 10.15 -23.79
CA ASN A 149 5.22 9.13 -24.08
C ASN A 149 5.31 8.05 -22.99
N ASN A 150 4.66 8.31 -21.85
CA ASN A 150 4.48 7.36 -20.76
C ASN A 150 3.33 6.38 -21.07
N ASN A 151 3.27 5.85 -22.30
CA ASN A 151 2.24 4.88 -22.66
C ASN A 151 2.75 3.45 -22.45
N ALA A 152 3.03 3.12 -21.19
CA ALA A 152 3.03 1.73 -20.72
C ALA A 152 1.75 1.52 -19.91
N ASN A 153 0.61 1.77 -20.56
CA ASN A 153 -0.72 1.59 -20.00
C ASN A 153 -1.01 0.10 -19.80
N ASN A 154 -0.53 -0.46 -18.69
CA ASN A 154 -1.13 -1.66 -18.14
C ASN A 154 -2.56 -1.27 -17.74
N GLY A 155 -3.57 -1.60 -18.56
CA GLY A 155 -4.93 -1.03 -18.44
C GLY A 155 -5.58 -1.13 -17.06
N LEU A 156 -5.21 -2.14 -16.24
CA LEU A 156 -5.68 -2.26 -14.86
C LEU A 156 -4.86 -1.45 -13.82
N LEU A 157 -3.64 -1.01 -14.14
CA LEU A 157 -2.84 -0.16 -13.24
C LEU A 157 -3.19 1.32 -13.38
N THR A 158 -3.86 1.72 -14.45
CA THR A 158 -4.25 3.11 -14.73
C THR A 158 -5.06 3.70 -13.58
N TYR A 159 -6.05 2.97 -13.05
CA TYR A 159 -6.91 3.44 -11.96
C TYR A 159 -6.52 2.88 -10.58
N HIS A 160 -5.34 2.27 -10.45
CA HIS A 160 -4.91 1.66 -9.18
C HIS A 160 -4.81 2.69 -8.04
N ASN A 161 -4.21 3.84 -8.28
CA ASN A 161 -4.12 4.90 -7.27
C ASN A 161 -5.50 5.50 -6.95
N ALA A 162 -6.32 5.72 -7.98
CA ALA A 162 -7.66 6.29 -7.82
C ALA A 162 -8.56 5.40 -6.96
N THR A 163 -8.57 4.09 -7.24
CA THR A 163 -9.29 3.10 -6.42
C THR A 163 -8.75 3.01 -5.00
N GLY A 164 -7.44 3.18 -4.81
CA GLY A 164 -6.84 3.23 -3.47
C GLY A 164 -7.36 4.40 -2.64
N TYR A 165 -7.44 5.61 -3.20
CA TYR A 165 -8.03 6.77 -2.49
C TYR A 165 -9.52 6.60 -2.24
N PHE A 166 -10.25 6.04 -3.19
CA PHE A 166 -11.69 5.78 -3.05
C PHE A 166 -11.98 4.73 -1.96
N LEU A 167 -11.08 3.76 -1.76
CA LEU A 167 -11.21 2.75 -0.72
C LEU A 167 -11.01 3.28 0.70
N ILE A 168 -10.26 4.36 0.92
CA ILE A 168 -10.01 4.92 2.26
C ILE A 168 -11.32 5.20 3.02
N PRO A 169 -12.27 6.02 2.51
CA PRO A 169 -13.52 6.28 3.21
C PRO A 169 -14.43 5.04 3.27
N LEU A 170 -14.42 4.16 2.26
CA LEU A 170 -15.26 2.96 2.25
C LEU A 170 -14.83 1.95 3.32
N VAL A 171 -13.52 1.68 3.42
CA VAL A 171 -12.95 0.81 4.47
C VAL A 171 -13.19 1.43 5.84
N TRP A 172 -13.05 2.75 5.98
CA TRP A 172 -13.36 3.43 7.24
C TRP A 172 -14.82 3.25 7.65
N ILE A 173 -15.78 3.53 6.77
CA ILE A 173 -17.22 3.33 7.06
C ILE A 173 -17.51 1.87 7.42
N HIS A 174 -16.93 0.92 6.67
CA HIS A 174 -17.07 -0.51 6.96
C HIS A 174 -16.51 -0.87 8.34
N TYR A 175 -15.29 -0.46 8.67
CA TYR A 175 -14.68 -0.65 9.98
C TYR A 175 -15.53 -0.05 11.10
N ARG A 176 -16.07 1.16 10.92
CA ARG A 176 -16.95 1.78 11.91
C ARG A 176 -18.20 0.96 12.16
N LEU A 177 -18.84 0.48 11.09
CA LEU A 177 -20.08 -0.29 11.15
C LEU A 177 -19.88 -1.64 11.86
N VAL A 178 -18.84 -2.40 11.50
CA VAL A 178 -18.67 -3.78 11.99
C VAL A 178 -17.67 -3.93 13.13
N ARG A 179 -17.04 -2.83 13.58
CA ARG A 179 -16.05 -2.87 14.66
C ARG A 179 -16.23 -1.75 15.67
N GLU A 180 -16.03 -0.49 15.26
CA GLU A 180 -15.99 0.64 16.20
C GLU A 180 -17.32 0.83 16.94
N LEU A 181 -18.44 0.84 16.22
CA LEU A 181 -19.77 1.06 16.83
C LEU A 181 -20.25 -0.14 17.66
N PRO A 182 -20.10 -1.40 17.21
CA PRO A 182 -20.37 -2.56 18.06
C PRO A 182 -19.60 -2.53 19.39
N VAL A 183 -18.30 -2.19 19.39
CA VAL A 183 -17.52 -2.05 20.63
C VAL A 183 -18.14 -0.98 21.56
N LYS A 184 -18.68 0.11 21.02
CA LYS A 184 -19.34 1.14 21.84
C LYS A 184 -20.68 0.69 22.41
N VAL A 185 -21.45 -0.12 21.69
CA VAL A 185 -22.79 -0.57 22.10
C VAL A 185 -22.72 -1.75 23.05
N PHE A 186 -21.77 -2.67 22.82
CA PHE A 186 -21.74 -3.94 23.51
C PHE A 186 -20.47 -4.18 24.35
N GLY A 187 -19.47 -3.29 24.28
CA GLY A 187 -18.14 -3.48 24.90
C GLY A 187 -17.19 -4.38 24.10
N ASP A 188 -17.69 -5.07 23.07
CA ASP A 188 -16.92 -5.93 22.17
C ASP A 188 -17.61 -5.98 20.78
N SER A 189 -16.95 -6.56 19.79
CA SER A 189 -17.46 -6.81 18.44
C SER A 189 -17.27 -8.27 18.01
N ALA A 190 -16.78 -9.15 18.89
CA ALA A 190 -16.63 -10.57 18.57
C ALA A 190 -17.96 -11.31 18.42
N MET A 191 -19.04 -10.92 19.10
CA MET A 191 -20.34 -11.61 18.97
C MET A 191 -21.14 -11.26 17.70
N LEU A 192 -20.60 -10.41 16.82
CA LEU A 192 -21.30 -10.06 15.60
C LEU A 192 -21.47 -11.27 14.68
N ASP A 193 -22.65 -11.34 14.08
CA ASP A 193 -22.99 -12.26 13.00
C ASP A 193 -23.22 -11.48 11.69
N VAL A 194 -23.50 -12.19 10.60
CA VAL A 194 -23.85 -11.57 9.32
C VAL A 194 -25.13 -10.70 9.40
N GLY A 195 -25.89 -10.83 10.47
CA GLY A 195 -27.13 -10.12 10.73
C GLY A 195 -26.95 -8.61 10.78
N ILE A 196 -25.79 -8.09 11.23
CA ILE A 196 -25.53 -6.64 11.24
C ILE A 196 -25.55 -6.08 9.81
N VAL A 197 -24.92 -6.79 8.86
CA VAL A 197 -24.91 -6.40 7.45
C VAL A 197 -26.29 -6.65 6.82
N ALA A 198 -26.90 -7.80 7.11
CA ALA A 198 -28.22 -8.14 6.57
C ALA A 198 -29.30 -7.14 7.00
N TRP A 199 -29.28 -6.70 8.25
CA TRP A 199 -30.19 -5.68 8.76
C TRP A 199 -30.07 -4.38 7.96
N GLY A 200 -28.84 -3.91 7.71
CA GLY A 200 -28.60 -2.74 6.88
C GLY A 200 -29.08 -2.90 5.45
N LEU A 201 -28.84 -4.05 4.83
CA LEU A 201 -29.31 -4.34 3.46
C LEU A 201 -30.84 -4.34 3.36
N GLN A 202 -31.54 -4.73 4.43
CA GLN A 202 -33.01 -4.81 4.48
C GLN A 202 -33.66 -3.47 4.83
N ASN A 203 -33.07 -2.70 5.76
CA ASN A 203 -33.70 -1.50 6.32
C ASN A 203 -33.13 -0.20 5.74
N TRP A 204 -31.88 -0.22 5.25
CA TRP A 204 -31.20 0.91 4.59
C TRP A 204 -30.58 0.45 3.26
N PRO A 205 -31.40 -0.05 2.30
CA PRO A 205 -30.90 -0.76 1.12
C PRO A 205 -29.99 0.11 0.26
N ILE A 206 -30.39 1.36 -0.05
CA ILE A 206 -29.59 2.25 -0.90
C ILE A 206 -28.19 2.43 -0.31
N PHE A 207 -28.11 2.88 0.95
CA PHE A 207 -26.84 3.07 1.63
C PHE A 207 -26.02 1.78 1.71
N SER A 208 -26.62 0.70 2.20
CA SER A 208 -25.89 -0.54 2.48
C SER A 208 -25.41 -1.24 1.22
N TYR A 209 -26.24 -1.36 0.17
CA TYR A 209 -25.82 -1.94 -1.10
C TYR A 209 -24.78 -1.07 -1.80
N THR A 210 -24.92 0.26 -1.77
CA THR A 210 -23.92 1.15 -2.38
C THR A 210 -22.57 1.05 -1.68
N VAL A 211 -22.52 1.16 -0.35
CA VAL A 211 -21.25 1.11 0.39
C VAL A 211 -20.57 -0.26 0.24
N HIS A 212 -21.29 -1.36 0.46
CA HIS A 212 -20.69 -2.70 0.38
C HIS A 212 -20.38 -3.10 -1.06
N GLY A 213 -21.25 -2.78 -2.03
CA GLY A 213 -21.00 -3.04 -3.45
C GLY A 213 -19.79 -2.26 -3.97
N ALA A 214 -19.67 -0.97 -3.61
CA ALA A 214 -18.51 -0.15 -3.95
C ALA A 214 -17.24 -0.69 -3.28
N LEU A 215 -17.31 -1.08 -2.01
CA LEU A 215 -16.19 -1.68 -1.29
C LEU A 215 -15.71 -2.97 -1.98
N VAL A 216 -16.63 -3.87 -2.35
CA VAL A 216 -16.32 -5.12 -3.07
C VAL A 216 -15.64 -4.84 -4.40
N GLY A 217 -16.26 -4.02 -5.26
CA GLY A 217 -15.75 -3.75 -6.60
C GLY A 217 -14.39 -3.02 -6.59
N ALA A 218 -14.26 -1.97 -5.77
CA ALA A 218 -13.02 -1.22 -5.65
C ALA A 218 -11.90 -2.08 -5.04
N THR A 219 -12.19 -2.90 -4.03
CA THR A 219 -11.20 -3.79 -3.39
C THR A 219 -10.73 -4.85 -4.37
N ALA A 220 -11.65 -5.52 -5.09
CA ALA A 220 -11.30 -6.51 -6.10
C ALA A 220 -10.40 -5.90 -7.18
N TYR A 221 -10.75 -4.73 -7.72
CA TYR A 221 -9.91 -4.03 -8.69
C TYR A 221 -8.53 -3.69 -8.11
N HIS A 222 -8.47 -3.12 -6.91
CA HIS A 222 -7.24 -2.64 -6.29
C HIS A 222 -6.26 -3.79 -6.01
N ILE A 223 -6.75 -4.90 -5.45
CA ILE A 223 -5.95 -6.09 -5.16
C ILE A 223 -5.48 -6.77 -6.46
N ILE A 224 -6.36 -6.97 -7.45
CA ILE A 224 -5.99 -7.70 -8.68
C ILE A 224 -5.05 -6.87 -9.58
N SER A 225 -5.23 -5.54 -9.61
CA SER A 225 -4.32 -4.64 -10.34
C SER A 225 -2.93 -4.61 -9.71
N GLY A 226 -2.84 -4.45 -8.38
CA GLY A 226 -1.60 -4.25 -7.64
C GLY A 226 -0.90 -5.52 -7.14
N GLY A 227 -1.63 -6.63 -6.98
CA GLY A 227 -1.19 -7.81 -6.23
C GLY A 227 0.09 -8.44 -6.75
N ALA A 228 0.20 -8.67 -8.06
CA ALA A 228 1.42 -9.22 -8.66
C ALA A 228 2.66 -8.32 -8.46
N THR A 229 2.45 -6.99 -8.42
CA THR A 229 3.54 -6.03 -8.15
C THR A 229 3.92 -6.03 -6.68
N ALA A 230 2.94 -6.10 -5.76
CA ALA A 230 3.18 -6.21 -4.33
C ALA A 230 3.93 -7.51 -3.98
N TYR A 231 3.47 -8.65 -4.52
CA TYR A 231 4.09 -9.96 -4.31
C TYR A 231 5.55 -9.98 -4.78
N ARG A 232 5.81 -9.50 -6.01
CA ARG A 232 7.16 -9.44 -6.57
C ARG A 232 8.10 -8.60 -5.71
N ARG A 233 7.64 -7.43 -5.25
CA ARG A 233 8.46 -6.54 -4.40
C ARG A 233 8.75 -7.13 -3.03
N THR A 234 7.85 -7.96 -2.51
CA THR A 234 7.98 -8.55 -1.17
C THR A 234 8.86 -9.80 -1.18
N PHE A 235 8.67 -10.71 -2.13
CA PHE A 235 9.32 -12.03 -2.10
C PHE A 235 10.40 -12.24 -3.15
N THR A 236 10.46 -11.43 -4.21
CA THR A 236 11.48 -11.62 -5.25
C THR A 236 12.75 -10.83 -4.89
N LYS A 237 13.81 -11.54 -4.50
CA LYS A 237 15.14 -10.93 -4.36
C LYS A 237 15.58 -10.35 -5.71
N LYS A 238 16.11 -9.12 -5.68
CA LYS A 238 16.68 -8.45 -6.85
C LYS A 238 17.86 -9.28 -7.36
N ARG A 239 17.64 -10.16 -8.33
CA ARG A 239 18.74 -10.85 -9.03
C ARG A 239 19.60 -9.77 -9.67
N LYS A 240 20.86 -9.66 -9.25
CA LYS A 240 21.89 -8.84 -9.89
C LYS A 240 22.34 -9.60 -11.15
N GLY A 241 21.46 -9.64 -12.15
CA GLY A 241 21.75 -10.27 -13.44
C GLY A 241 22.25 -9.22 -14.42
N ASN A 242 23.42 -9.45 -15.03
CA ASN A 242 23.78 -8.81 -16.28
C ASN A 242 22.69 -9.16 -17.30
N SER A 243 21.80 -8.21 -17.59
CA SER A 243 20.79 -8.39 -18.62
C SER A 243 21.13 -7.49 -19.79
N SER A 244 21.84 -8.09 -20.75
CA SER A 244 21.85 -7.68 -22.14
C SER A 244 20.40 -7.49 -22.59
N SER A 245 20.07 -6.23 -22.90
CA SER A 245 18.76 -5.79 -23.35
C SER A 245 18.50 -6.30 -24.77
N SER A 246 18.00 -7.53 -24.89
CA SER A 246 17.35 -7.97 -26.12
C SER A 246 15.93 -7.41 -26.16
N THR A 247 15.78 -6.23 -26.73
CA THR A 247 14.50 -5.58 -27.05
C THR A 247 13.74 -6.42 -28.07
N LYS A 248 12.98 -7.43 -27.62
CA LYS A 248 12.00 -8.13 -28.48
C LYS A 248 10.68 -7.35 -28.47
N SER A 249 10.51 -6.54 -29.52
CA SER A 249 9.27 -5.86 -29.90
C SER A 249 8.23 -6.89 -30.36
N ASN A 250 7.50 -7.49 -29.41
CA ASN A 250 6.30 -8.33 -29.64
C ASN A 250 5.20 -8.01 -28.60
N ASN A 251 5.24 -6.83 -27.96
CA ASN A 251 4.60 -6.61 -26.66
C ASN A 251 3.16 -6.08 -26.68
N VAL A 252 2.61 -5.62 -27.81
CA VAL A 252 1.27 -5.00 -27.80
C VAL A 252 0.15 -6.05 -27.68
N THR A 253 0.26 -7.19 -28.35
CA THR A 253 -0.76 -8.26 -28.31
C THR A 253 -0.74 -9.03 -26.99
N THR A 254 0.44 -9.29 -26.43
CA THR A 254 0.62 -10.01 -25.15
C THR A 254 0.17 -9.18 -23.95
N THR A 255 0.47 -7.88 -23.92
CA THR A 255 0.00 -6.96 -22.86
C THR A 255 -1.52 -6.78 -22.90
N LYS A 256 -2.12 -6.63 -24.08
CA LYS A 256 -3.59 -6.58 -24.24
C LYS A 256 -4.25 -7.87 -23.75
N LYS A 257 -3.70 -9.04 -24.10
CA LYS A 257 -4.19 -10.35 -23.62
C LYS A 257 -4.10 -10.48 -22.10
N TYR A 258 -3.01 -10.02 -21.49
CA TYR A 258 -2.80 -10.07 -20.04
C TYR A 258 -3.73 -9.11 -19.28
N SER A 259 -3.96 -7.90 -19.81
CA SER A 259 -4.92 -6.95 -19.25
C SER A 259 -6.34 -7.52 -19.27
N ASN A 260 -6.76 -8.16 -20.37
CA ASN A 260 -8.09 -8.77 -20.48
C ASN A 260 -8.30 -9.88 -19.44
N LYS A 261 -7.29 -10.72 -19.17
CA LYS A 261 -7.37 -11.73 -18.10
C LYS A 261 -7.62 -11.09 -16.73
N LYS A 262 -6.92 -10.01 -16.39
CA LYS A 262 -7.13 -9.32 -15.11
C LYS A 262 -8.54 -8.72 -15.00
N THR A 263 -9.04 -8.11 -16.07
CA THR A 263 -10.41 -7.56 -16.10
C THR A 263 -11.45 -8.65 -15.87
N ILE A 264 -11.28 -9.82 -16.52
CA ILE A 264 -12.17 -10.97 -16.31
C ILE A 264 -12.14 -11.40 -14.84
N VAL A 265 -10.95 -11.54 -14.22
CA VAL A 265 -10.84 -11.93 -12.81
C VAL A 265 -11.48 -10.91 -11.87
N VAL A 266 -11.33 -9.60 -12.14
CA VAL A 266 -12.00 -8.55 -11.36
C VAL A 266 -13.52 -8.69 -11.47
N ALA A 267 -14.04 -8.84 -12.68
CA ALA A 267 -15.47 -8.95 -12.93
C ALA A 267 -16.05 -10.21 -12.27
N THR A 268 -15.44 -11.38 -12.47
CA THR A 268 -15.93 -12.64 -11.88
C THR A 268 -15.89 -12.59 -10.36
N THR A 269 -14.79 -12.12 -9.76
CA THR A 269 -14.67 -12.00 -8.30
C THR A 269 -15.72 -11.04 -7.75
N SER A 270 -15.91 -9.88 -8.39
CA SER A 270 -16.91 -8.90 -7.94
C SER A 270 -18.33 -9.45 -8.06
N ILE A 271 -18.66 -10.14 -9.16
CA ILE A 271 -19.98 -10.76 -9.36
C ILE A 271 -20.28 -11.78 -8.27
N VAL A 272 -19.35 -12.68 -7.97
CA VAL A 272 -19.52 -13.72 -6.93
C VAL A 272 -19.75 -13.11 -5.56
N LEU A 273 -19.01 -12.05 -5.21
CA LEU A 273 -19.15 -11.39 -3.92
C LEU A 273 -20.44 -10.55 -3.84
N ILE A 274 -20.79 -9.83 -4.90
CA ILE A 274 -22.03 -9.04 -4.96
C ILE A 274 -23.26 -9.97 -4.94
N SER A 275 -23.23 -11.10 -5.64
CA SER A 275 -24.32 -12.08 -5.58
C SER A 275 -24.47 -12.66 -4.18
N GLY A 276 -23.36 -12.94 -3.49
CA GLY A 276 -23.37 -13.35 -2.09
C GLY A 276 -23.98 -12.29 -1.17
N LEU A 277 -23.64 -11.01 -1.37
CA LEU A 277 -24.23 -9.88 -0.64
C LEU A 277 -25.74 -9.78 -0.85
N ILE A 278 -26.22 -9.95 -2.09
CA ILE A 278 -27.66 -9.96 -2.40
C ILE A 278 -28.36 -11.12 -1.67
N ILE A 279 -27.77 -12.32 -1.66
CA ILE A 279 -28.31 -13.47 -0.94
C ILE A 279 -28.38 -13.18 0.57
N ILE A 280 -27.33 -12.61 1.16
CA ILE A 280 -27.33 -12.22 2.58
C ILE A 280 -28.50 -11.26 2.87
N GLY A 281 -28.67 -10.21 2.05
CA GLY A 281 -29.74 -9.24 2.25
C GLY A 281 -31.14 -9.85 2.11
N ARG A 282 -31.35 -10.75 1.14
CA ARG A 282 -32.68 -11.31 0.85
C ARG A 282 -33.04 -12.55 1.65
N CYS A 283 -32.07 -13.37 2.05
CA CYS A 283 -32.30 -14.68 2.64
C CYS A 283 -32.13 -14.71 4.17
N THR A 284 -31.59 -13.66 4.79
CA THR A 284 -31.49 -13.59 6.25
C THR A 284 -32.85 -13.26 6.86
N LYS A 285 -33.56 -14.28 7.34
CA LYS A 285 -34.93 -14.12 7.90
C LYS A 285 -34.95 -13.82 9.39
N LYS A 286 -33.99 -14.36 10.15
CA LYS A 286 -33.89 -14.18 11.60
C LYS A 286 -32.62 -13.39 11.92
N ILE A 287 -32.78 -12.28 12.61
CA ILE A 287 -31.70 -11.41 13.06
C ILE A 287 -31.84 -11.29 14.58
N PRO A 288 -31.09 -12.07 15.38
CA PRO A 288 -31.27 -12.13 16.84
C PRO A 288 -31.09 -10.77 17.52
N LEU A 289 -30.07 -10.00 17.10
CA LEU A 289 -29.71 -8.69 17.65
C LEU A 289 -30.30 -7.53 16.84
N ARG A 290 -31.54 -7.68 16.35
CA ARG A 290 -32.16 -6.72 15.41
C ARG A 290 -32.25 -5.30 15.98
N ASN A 291 -32.56 -5.17 17.27
CA ASN A 291 -32.79 -3.86 17.90
C ASN A 291 -31.46 -3.15 18.13
N GLU A 292 -30.44 -3.90 18.51
CA GLU A 292 -29.10 -3.40 18.75
C GLU A 292 -28.43 -3.02 17.43
N TYR A 293 -28.62 -3.80 16.36
CA TYR A 293 -28.19 -3.41 15.01
C TYR A 293 -28.92 -2.15 14.53
N ALA A 294 -30.21 -1.99 14.81
CA ALA A 294 -30.92 -0.75 14.53
C ALA A 294 -30.29 0.45 15.25
N SER A 295 -29.90 0.29 16.52
CA SER A 295 -29.22 1.32 17.31
C SER A 295 -27.83 1.67 16.74
N ILE A 296 -27.09 0.69 16.24
CA ILE A 296 -25.78 0.93 15.61
C ILE A 296 -25.94 1.76 14.33
N TYR A 297 -26.92 1.41 13.48
CA TYR A 297 -27.19 2.17 12.26
C TYR A 297 -27.70 3.59 12.55
N SER A 298 -28.48 3.80 13.61
CA SER A 298 -28.91 5.15 13.97
C SER A 298 -27.73 6.03 14.38
N LEU A 299 -26.68 5.46 15.02
CA LEU A 299 -25.43 6.19 15.35
C LEU A 299 -24.62 6.59 14.11
N ILE A 300 -24.77 5.91 12.97
CA ILE A 300 -24.10 6.29 11.72
C ILE A 300 -24.70 7.57 11.14
N PHE A 301 -26.02 7.71 11.21
CA PHE A 301 -26.76 8.83 10.62
C PHE A 301 -27.07 9.96 11.60
N SER A 302 -26.96 9.69 12.91
CA SER A 302 -27.10 10.71 13.94
C SER A 302 -25.78 11.48 14.05
N SER A 303 -25.64 12.53 13.24
CA SER A 303 -24.66 13.58 13.50
C SER A 303 -25.04 14.23 14.84
N LYS A 304 -24.24 14.02 15.88
CA LYS A 304 -24.22 14.94 17.02
C LYS A 304 -23.36 16.14 16.65
#